data_AF-A0A4V1SEU4-F1
#
_entry.id   AF-A0A4V1SEU4-F1
#
_cell.length_a   1.000
_cell.length_b   1.000
_cell.length_c   1.000
_cell.angle_alpha   90.00
_cell.angle_beta   90.00
_cell.angle_gamma   90.00
#
_symmetry.space_group_name_H-M   'P 1'
#
loop_
_entity.id
_entity.type
_entity.pdbx_description
1 polymer ?
#
loop_
_entity_poly.entity_id
_entity_poly.type
_entity_poly.pdbx_seq_one_letter_code
_entity_poly.pdbx_strand_id
1 'polypeptide(L)'
;THRLLAFSRRQPLDPRPVRANPLVASMEDLLRRTIGERVELELVLAGGLWLTLCDPNQLENALLNLVINARDAMPEGGKLTIETCNAHLDDAYAARLRDVKPGQYICICVTDTGTGMDADTIAKAFEPFFTTKPIGQGTGLGLSMIYGFARQSNGYAKIYSEVGEGTTFKLYLPRFRGSVEGEEELPQLNEAHATHAGEIVLVVEDEPVVRGLIVETLNELGYRAIEAADGPKGVDILRSKKRIDLLITDIGLPGLNGRQVADAGRAVRPELKVLFMTGYAENAALASGFLEPGMTMITKPFAMEALATRIRSIIEG
;
A
#
# COMPACT_ATOMS: atom_id res chain seq x y z
N THR A 1 10.70 9.02 24.60
CA THR A 1 10.53 10.40 24.08
C THR A 1 10.59 10.52 22.55
N HIS A 2 10.93 9.47 21.79
CA HIS A 2 11.03 9.53 20.31
C HIS A 2 9.71 9.49 19.52
N ARG A 3 8.57 9.15 20.13
CA ARG A 3 7.24 9.10 19.46
C ARG A 3 6.57 10.47 19.30
N LEU A 4 7.04 11.50 20.01
CA LEU A 4 6.43 12.84 20.03
C LEU A 4 6.86 13.73 18.84
N LEU A 5 8.04 13.51 18.28
CA LEU A 5 8.57 14.34 17.17
C LEU A 5 8.05 13.92 15.79
N ALA A 6 7.44 12.73 15.67
CA ALA A 6 6.81 12.28 14.43
C ALA A 6 5.43 12.94 14.17
N PHE A 7 4.85 13.62 15.16
CA PHE A 7 3.48 14.15 15.08
C PHE A 7 3.36 15.51 14.37
N SER A 8 4.48 16.23 14.20
CA SER A 8 4.49 17.62 13.69
C SER A 8 4.80 17.73 12.19
N ARG A 9 5.39 16.70 11.57
CA ARG A 9 5.60 16.69 10.12
C ARG A 9 4.39 16.05 9.45
N ARG A 10 3.47 16.89 8.98
CA ARG A 10 2.53 16.52 7.90
C ARG A 10 3.36 15.89 6.78
N GLN A 11 3.35 14.57 6.69
CA GLN A 11 3.84 13.89 5.50
C GLN A 11 2.97 14.41 4.34
N PRO A 12 3.56 14.92 3.25
CA PRO A 12 2.77 15.31 2.08
C PRO A 12 2.02 14.06 1.61
N LEU A 13 0.70 14.15 1.47
CA LEU A 13 -0.06 13.10 0.79
C LEU A 13 0.42 13.01 -0.66
N ASP A 14 0.43 11.80 -1.21
CA ASP A 14 0.60 11.55 -2.64
C ASP A 14 -0.74 11.13 -3.26
N PRO A 15 -1.69 12.07 -3.45
CA PRO A 15 -3.03 11.75 -3.93
C PRO A 15 -2.97 11.26 -5.39
N ARG A 16 -3.37 10.01 -5.60
CA ARG A 16 -3.48 9.39 -6.93
C ARG A 16 -4.86 8.76 -7.14
N PRO A 17 -5.31 8.55 -8.38
CA PRO A 17 -6.53 7.80 -8.64
C PRO A 17 -6.42 6.37 -8.09
N VAL A 18 -7.39 5.95 -7.28
CA VAL A 18 -7.40 4.66 -6.58
C VAL A 18 -8.66 3.88 -6.92
N ARG A 19 -8.48 2.61 -7.31
CA ARG A 19 -9.53 1.59 -7.25
C ARG A 19 -9.52 0.99 -5.86
N ALA A 20 -10.49 1.34 -5.02
CA ALA A 20 -10.49 0.91 -3.62
C ALA A 20 -10.72 -0.61 -3.46
N ASN A 21 -11.54 -1.24 -4.31
CA ASN A 21 -11.80 -2.68 -4.24
C ASN A 21 -10.52 -3.53 -4.40
N PRO A 22 -9.72 -3.37 -5.48
CA PRO A 22 -8.44 -4.07 -5.61
C PRO A 22 -7.50 -3.86 -4.42
N LEU A 23 -7.44 -2.64 -3.87
CA LEU A 23 -6.61 -2.33 -2.71
C LEU A 23 -7.09 -3.07 -1.45
N VAL A 24 -8.39 -3.06 -1.19
CA VAL A 24 -8.96 -3.80 -0.04
C VAL A 24 -8.73 -5.31 -0.21
N ALA A 25 -8.92 -5.84 -1.43
CA ALA A 25 -8.69 -7.24 -1.73
C ALA A 25 -7.21 -7.65 -1.56
N SER A 26 -6.26 -6.82 -2.03
CA SER A 26 -4.82 -7.11 -1.87
C SER A 26 -4.37 -7.11 -0.41
N MET A 27 -5.12 -6.46 0.48
CA MET A 27 -4.84 -6.45 1.91
C MET A 27 -5.42 -7.66 2.65
N GLU A 28 -6.26 -8.50 2.03
CA GLU A 28 -7.04 -9.53 2.73
C GLU A 28 -6.16 -10.42 3.63
N ASP A 29 -5.06 -10.96 3.10
CA ASP A 29 -4.14 -11.82 3.87
C ASP A 29 -3.53 -11.10 5.07
N LEU A 30 -3.14 -9.84 4.91
CA LEU A 30 -2.60 -9.02 5.99
C LEU A 30 -3.68 -8.75 7.06
N LEU A 31 -4.91 -8.46 6.63
CA LEU A 31 -6.03 -8.20 7.53
C LEU A 31 -6.40 -9.46 8.31
N ARG A 32 -6.46 -10.62 7.66
CA ARG A 32 -6.70 -11.93 8.30
C ARG A 32 -5.64 -12.25 9.36
N ARG A 33 -4.35 -12.02 9.06
CA ARG A 33 -3.28 -12.20 10.05
C ARG A 33 -3.36 -11.22 11.21
N THR A 34 -3.76 -9.99 10.94
CA THR A 34 -3.86 -8.92 11.95
C THR A 34 -5.01 -9.14 12.91
N ILE A 35 -6.18 -9.55 12.39
CA ILE A 35 -7.38 -9.81 13.18
C ILE A 35 -7.26 -11.11 14.00
N GLY A 36 -6.60 -12.13 13.43
CA GLY A 36 -6.39 -13.43 14.08
C GLY A 36 -7.55 -14.41 13.88
N GLU A 37 -7.37 -15.66 14.33
CA GLU A 37 -8.29 -16.77 14.01
C GLU A 37 -9.65 -16.70 14.72
N ARG A 38 -9.79 -15.86 15.75
CA ARG A 38 -11.02 -15.76 16.57
C ARG A 38 -12.10 -14.89 15.95
N VAL A 39 -11.74 -14.11 14.94
CA VAL A 39 -12.65 -13.16 14.29
C VAL A 39 -12.78 -13.53 12.82
N GLU A 40 -14.01 -13.73 12.36
CA GLU A 40 -14.31 -13.98 10.96
C GLU A 40 -14.20 -12.68 10.17
N LEU A 41 -13.36 -12.65 9.14
CA LEU A 41 -13.26 -11.54 8.19
C LEU A 41 -14.09 -11.83 6.94
N GLU A 42 -15.05 -10.95 6.65
CA GLU A 42 -15.84 -10.94 5.42
C GLU A 42 -15.58 -9.66 4.62
N LEU A 43 -15.36 -9.80 3.31
CA LEU A 43 -15.22 -8.68 2.37
C LEU A 43 -16.41 -8.66 1.41
N VAL A 44 -17.17 -7.56 1.42
CA VAL A 44 -18.33 -7.34 0.53
C VAL A 44 -18.02 -6.16 -0.40
N LEU A 45 -17.38 -6.46 -1.53
CA LEU A 45 -16.89 -5.45 -2.45
C LEU A 45 -17.91 -5.18 -3.57
N ALA A 46 -18.49 -3.97 -3.62
CA ALA A 46 -19.50 -3.65 -4.63
C ALA A 46 -18.93 -3.66 -6.05
N GLY A 47 -19.67 -4.25 -6.99
CA GLY A 47 -19.39 -4.11 -8.42
C GLY A 47 -19.54 -2.66 -8.90
N GLY A 48 -18.68 -2.23 -9.81
CA GLY A 48 -18.74 -0.87 -10.38
C GLY A 48 -18.46 0.25 -9.38
N LEU A 49 -17.69 -0.02 -8.32
CA LEU A 49 -17.25 1.02 -7.39
C LEU A 49 -16.46 2.11 -8.14
N TRP A 50 -16.78 3.38 -7.87
CA TRP A 50 -16.10 4.49 -8.53
C TRP A 50 -14.64 4.62 -8.12
N LEU A 51 -13.85 5.32 -8.94
CA LEU A 51 -12.51 5.77 -8.54
C LEU A 51 -12.61 6.85 -7.45
N THR A 52 -11.57 6.94 -6.63
CA THR A 52 -11.36 8.05 -5.70
C THR A 52 -9.96 8.63 -5.88
N LEU A 53 -9.75 9.88 -5.47
CA LEU A 53 -8.43 10.52 -5.47
C LEU A 53 -7.93 10.61 -4.02
N CYS A 54 -7.02 9.72 -3.63
CA CYS A 54 -6.43 9.71 -2.29
C CYS A 54 -5.03 9.09 -2.30
N ASP A 55 -4.31 9.15 -1.19
CA ASP A 55 -3.05 8.43 -1.00
C ASP A 55 -3.34 6.97 -0.62
N PRO A 56 -2.95 5.96 -1.44
CA PRO A 56 -3.22 4.56 -1.15
C PRO A 56 -2.56 4.05 0.13
N ASN A 57 -1.36 4.51 0.46
CA ASN A 57 -0.69 4.07 1.68
C ASN A 57 -1.45 4.55 2.92
N GLN A 58 -2.03 5.76 2.85
CA GLN A 58 -2.88 6.26 3.93
C GLN A 58 -4.23 5.53 3.99
N LEU A 59 -4.78 5.12 2.85
CA LEU A 59 -5.99 4.29 2.83
C LEU A 59 -5.73 2.91 3.45
N GLU A 60 -4.62 2.26 3.10
CA GLU A 60 -4.20 0.98 3.68
C GLU A 60 -3.99 1.09 5.19
N ASN A 61 -3.25 2.12 5.63
CA ASN A 61 -3.03 2.39 7.05
C ASN A 61 -4.34 2.68 7.79
N ALA A 62 -5.30 3.36 7.15
CA ALA A 62 -6.61 3.61 7.72
C ALA A 62 -7.36 2.29 7.94
N LEU A 63 -7.41 1.42 6.94
CA LEU A 63 -8.05 0.10 7.04
C LEU A 63 -7.39 -0.76 8.12
N LEU A 64 -6.06 -0.83 8.14
CA LEU A 64 -5.33 -1.61 9.15
C LEU A 64 -5.63 -1.13 10.57
N ASN A 65 -5.65 0.18 10.80
CA ASN A 65 -5.98 0.75 12.11
C ASN A 65 -7.43 0.43 12.52
N LEU A 66 -8.37 0.45 11.59
CA LEU A 66 -9.76 0.06 11.86
C LEU A 66 -9.86 -1.42 12.21
N VAL A 67 -9.15 -2.30 11.50
CA VAL A 67 -9.12 -3.73 11.79
C VAL A 67 -8.49 -4.03 13.16
N ILE A 68 -7.41 -3.35 13.52
CA ILE A 68 -6.80 -3.46 14.86
C ILE A 68 -7.79 -3.03 15.94
N ASN A 69 -8.50 -1.91 15.72
CA ASN A 69 -9.51 -1.43 16.67
C ASN A 69 -10.68 -2.40 16.82
N ALA A 70 -11.17 -2.95 15.70
CA ALA A 70 -12.22 -3.96 15.68
C ALA A 70 -11.82 -5.22 16.44
N ARG A 71 -10.62 -5.76 16.17
CA ARG A 71 -10.09 -6.92 16.90
C ARG A 71 -10.05 -6.67 18.41
N ASP A 72 -9.52 -5.52 18.82
CA ASP A 72 -9.39 -5.20 20.24
C ASP A 72 -10.77 -5.01 20.91
N ALA A 73 -11.80 -4.68 20.14
CA ALA A 73 -13.20 -4.62 20.60
C ALA A 73 -13.91 -5.99 20.61
N MET A 74 -13.27 -7.05 20.09
CA MET A 74 -13.80 -8.42 20.00
C MET A 74 -12.88 -9.45 20.69
N PRO A 75 -12.63 -9.34 22.01
CA PRO A 75 -11.69 -10.24 22.71
C PRO A 75 -12.12 -11.71 22.71
N GLU A 76 -13.43 -11.97 22.71
CA GLU A 76 -14.03 -13.31 22.66
C GLU A 76 -14.25 -13.82 21.23
N GLY A 77 -13.79 -13.08 20.22
CA GLY A 77 -14.09 -13.33 18.82
C GLY A 77 -15.34 -12.59 18.34
N GLY A 78 -15.70 -12.80 17.08
CA GLY A 78 -16.82 -12.11 16.44
C GLY A 78 -16.68 -12.06 14.94
N LYS A 79 -17.35 -11.08 14.31
CA LYS A 79 -17.31 -10.88 12.87
C LYS A 79 -16.87 -9.46 12.54
N LEU A 80 -15.90 -9.34 11.62
CA LEU A 80 -15.53 -8.10 10.98
C LEU A 80 -15.94 -8.14 9.51
N THR A 81 -16.74 -7.17 9.09
CA THR A 81 -17.17 -7.02 7.69
C THR A 81 -16.58 -5.74 7.13
N ILE A 82 -15.89 -5.83 5.99
CA ILE A 82 -15.45 -4.67 5.22
C ILE A 82 -16.28 -4.59 3.95
N GLU A 83 -17.06 -3.53 3.81
CA GLU A 83 -17.95 -3.33 2.68
C GLU A 83 -17.55 -2.10 1.88
N THR A 84 -17.71 -2.16 0.57
CA THR A 84 -17.59 -0.97 -0.28
C THR A 84 -18.88 -0.71 -1.03
N CYS A 85 -19.27 0.55 -1.18
CA CYS A 85 -20.42 0.93 -1.99
C CYS A 85 -20.30 2.36 -2.54
N ASN A 86 -21.05 2.64 -3.59
CA ASN A 86 -21.22 4.01 -4.07
C ASN A 86 -22.32 4.70 -3.25
N ALA A 87 -22.04 5.90 -2.77
CA ALA A 87 -22.97 6.70 -1.98
C ALA A 87 -23.21 8.06 -2.64
N HIS A 88 -24.45 8.53 -2.56
CA HIS A 88 -24.80 9.90 -2.88
C HIS A 88 -25.15 10.63 -1.58
N LEU A 89 -24.38 11.64 -1.22
CA LEU A 89 -24.68 12.50 -0.07
C LEU A 89 -25.50 13.68 -0.59
N ASP A 90 -26.77 13.72 -0.20
CA ASP A 90 -27.69 14.79 -0.58
C ASP A 90 -27.47 16.06 0.26
N ASP A 91 -28.09 17.16 -0.18
CA ASP A 91 -27.98 18.47 0.49
C ASP A 91 -28.51 18.44 1.93
N ALA A 92 -29.54 17.64 2.21
CA ALA A 92 -30.16 17.54 3.53
C ALA A 92 -29.26 16.81 4.54
N TYR A 93 -28.52 15.79 4.09
CA TYR A 93 -27.55 15.04 4.88
C TYR A 93 -26.24 15.81 5.05
N ALA A 94 -25.79 16.53 4.02
CA ALA A 94 -24.62 17.40 4.08
C ALA A 94 -24.85 18.62 5.00
N ALA A 95 -26.04 19.22 5.00
CA ALA A 95 -26.37 20.37 5.85
C ALA A 95 -26.31 20.05 7.36
N ARG A 96 -26.42 18.77 7.74
CA ARG A 96 -26.33 18.32 9.15
C ARG A 96 -24.88 18.05 9.60
N LEU A 97 -23.91 18.07 8.69
CA LEU A 97 -22.53 17.68 8.94
C LEU A 97 -21.59 18.83 8.54
N ARG A 98 -20.88 19.41 9.52
CA ARG A 98 -19.90 20.46 9.24
C ARG A 98 -18.82 19.95 8.27
N ASP A 99 -18.60 20.73 7.21
CA ASP A 99 -17.56 20.53 6.20
C ASP A 99 -17.75 19.29 5.30
N VAL A 100 -18.99 18.84 5.08
CA VAL A 100 -19.30 17.80 4.07
C VAL A 100 -19.92 18.46 2.84
N LYS A 101 -19.38 18.18 1.65
CA LYS A 101 -19.97 18.65 0.39
C LYS A 101 -20.99 17.63 -0.11
N PRO A 102 -22.18 18.05 -0.58
CA PRO A 102 -23.08 17.19 -1.32
C PRO A 102 -22.37 16.62 -2.55
N GLY A 103 -22.65 15.37 -2.90
CA GLY A 103 -22.04 14.77 -4.08
C GLY A 103 -21.98 13.25 -4.11
N GLN A 104 -21.19 12.75 -5.05
CA GLN A 104 -20.93 11.32 -5.26
C GLN A 104 -19.66 10.92 -4.53
N TYR A 105 -19.77 9.89 -3.70
CA TYR A 105 -18.71 9.35 -2.87
C TYR A 105 -18.60 7.85 -3.10
N ILE A 106 -17.40 7.31 -2.96
CA ILE A 106 -17.27 5.92 -2.52
C ILE A 106 -17.35 5.87 -1.00
N CYS A 107 -17.94 4.82 -0.47
CA CYS A 107 -18.02 4.56 0.96
C CYS A 107 -17.33 3.23 1.23
N ILE A 108 -16.42 3.22 2.19
CA ILE A 108 -15.83 2.01 2.75
C ILE A 108 -16.33 1.91 4.18
N CYS A 109 -17.04 0.82 4.48
CA CYS A 109 -17.57 0.50 5.79
C CYS A 109 -16.69 -0.57 6.43
N VAL A 110 -16.31 -0.39 7.68
CA VAL A 110 -15.68 -1.43 8.52
C VAL A 110 -16.59 -1.65 9.72
N THR A 111 -17.22 -2.82 9.78
CA THR A 111 -18.24 -3.17 10.77
C THR A 111 -17.78 -4.33 11.63
N ASP A 112 -17.62 -4.11 12.92
CA ASP A 112 -17.38 -5.16 13.92
C ASP A 112 -18.62 -5.44 14.76
N THR A 113 -18.70 -6.66 15.29
CA THR A 113 -19.70 -7.08 16.29
C THR A 113 -19.14 -7.04 17.71
N GLY A 114 -18.23 -6.10 17.99
CA GLY A 114 -17.54 -5.98 19.27
C GLY A 114 -18.36 -5.31 20.35
N THR A 115 -17.69 -4.82 21.38
CA THR A 115 -18.34 -4.19 22.55
C THR A 115 -19.07 -2.87 22.25
N GLY A 116 -18.78 -2.25 21.11
CA GLY A 116 -19.31 -0.93 20.76
C GLY A 116 -18.84 0.20 21.69
N MET A 117 -19.43 1.38 21.49
CA MET A 117 -19.11 2.64 22.16
C MET A 117 -20.40 3.40 22.51
N ASP A 118 -20.38 4.11 23.64
CA ASP A 118 -21.44 5.05 23.99
C ASP A 118 -21.31 6.40 23.24
N ALA A 119 -22.34 7.24 23.32
CA ALA A 119 -22.39 8.51 22.61
C ALA A 119 -21.26 9.48 23.00
N ASP A 120 -20.87 9.50 24.28
CA ASP A 120 -19.80 10.35 24.80
C ASP A 120 -18.42 9.93 24.26
N THR A 121 -18.20 8.62 24.13
CA THR A 121 -17.01 8.04 23.52
C THR A 121 -16.97 8.35 22.03
N ILE A 122 -18.08 8.18 21.31
CA ILE A 122 -18.16 8.50 19.87
C ILE A 122 -17.83 9.98 19.61
N ALA A 123 -18.35 10.89 20.45
CA ALA A 123 -18.11 12.33 20.30
C ALA A 123 -16.62 12.71 20.41
N LYS A 124 -15.85 11.96 21.20
CA LYS A 124 -14.41 12.18 21.45
C LYS A 124 -13.50 11.25 20.66
N ALA A 125 -14.06 10.24 19.97
CA ALA A 125 -13.28 9.18 19.32
C ALA A 125 -12.28 9.69 18.27
N PHE A 126 -12.54 10.86 17.67
CA PHE A 126 -11.63 11.50 16.71
C PHE A 126 -10.64 12.47 17.34
N GLU A 127 -10.73 12.76 18.64
CA GLU A 127 -9.79 13.62 19.34
C GLU A 127 -8.42 12.95 19.45
N PRO A 128 -7.31 13.65 19.12
CA PRO A 128 -5.97 13.10 19.29
C PRO A 128 -5.72 12.64 20.73
N PHE A 129 -5.10 11.47 20.87
CA PHE A 129 -4.75 10.83 22.14
C PHE A 129 -5.92 10.31 22.98
N PHE A 130 -7.16 10.48 22.52
CA PHE A 130 -8.31 9.88 23.19
C PHE A 130 -8.29 8.36 23.01
N THR A 131 -8.38 7.62 24.12
CA THR A 131 -8.44 6.16 24.13
C THR A 131 -9.19 5.69 25.36
N THR A 132 -10.05 4.68 25.19
CA THR A 132 -10.70 3.94 26.28
C THR A 132 -9.87 2.75 26.76
N LYS A 133 -8.77 2.44 26.07
CA LYS A 133 -7.87 1.31 26.39
C LYS A 133 -6.96 1.63 27.59
N PRO A 134 -6.54 0.62 28.37
CA PRO A 134 -5.58 0.78 29.48
C PRO A 134 -4.27 1.42 29.04
N ILE A 135 -3.58 2.07 30.00
CA ILE A 135 -2.29 2.74 29.78
C ILE A 135 -1.29 1.76 29.15
N GLY A 136 -0.76 2.11 27.97
CA GLY A 136 0.21 1.31 27.23
C GLY A 136 -0.37 0.39 26.15
N GLN A 137 -1.69 0.21 26.08
CA GLN A 137 -2.37 -0.66 25.08
C GLN A 137 -3.05 0.11 23.94
N GLY A 138 -3.06 1.45 24.01
CA GLY A 138 -3.59 2.30 22.95
C GLY A 138 -2.82 3.61 22.89
N THR A 139 -2.45 4.03 21.69
CA THR A 139 -1.84 5.35 21.48
C THR A 139 -2.88 6.48 21.45
N GLY A 140 -4.16 6.13 21.25
CA GLY A 140 -5.24 7.09 21.03
C GLY A 140 -5.13 7.86 19.72
N LEU A 141 -4.29 7.40 18.79
CA LEU A 141 -4.00 8.13 17.55
C LEU A 141 -4.71 7.56 16.32
N GLY A 142 -5.05 6.27 16.32
CA GLY A 142 -5.59 5.57 15.14
C GLY A 142 -6.77 6.27 14.47
N LEU A 143 -7.85 6.50 15.21
CA LEU A 143 -9.06 7.14 14.68
C LEU A 143 -8.85 8.62 14.33
N SER A 144 -8.02 9.34 15.09
CA SER A 144 -7.69 10.73 14.78
C SER A 144 -6.89 10.87 13.46
N MET A 145 -5.99 9.92 13.17
CA MET A 145 -5.24 9.86 11.91
C MET A 145 -6.17 9.55 10.73
N ILE A 146 -7.10 8.60 10.89
CA ILE A 146 -8.09 8.26 9.86
C ILE A 146 -8.97 9.48 9.54
N TYR A 147 -9.41 10.20 10.58
CA TYR A 147 -10.19 11.43 10.40
C TYR A 147 -9.38 12.52 9.67
N GLY A 148 -8.10 12.69 10.03
CA GLY A 148 -7.19 13.59 9.32
C GLY A 148 -7.00 13.23 7.85
N PHE A 149 -6.79 11.95 7.55
CA PHE A 149 -6.70 11.42 6.18
C PHE A 149 -7.98 11.68 5.37
N ALA A 150 -9.15 11.37 5.96
CA ALA A 150 -10.44 11.63 5.32
C ALA A 150 -10.57 13.10 4.93
N ARG A 151 -10.27 14.02 5.85
CA ARG A 151 -10.34 15.47 5.59
C ARG A 151 -9.34 15.93 4.53
N GLN A 152 -8.10 15.46 4.57
CA GLN A 152 -7.09 15.81 3.58
C GLN A 152 -7.41 15.26 2.18
N SER A 153 -8.18 14.17 2.10
CA SER A 153 -8.68 13.60 0.84
C SER A 153 -10.02 14.21 0.38
N ASN A 154 -10.43 15.36 0.95
CA ASN A 154 -11.74 15.99 0.73
C ASN A 154 -12.94 15.08 1.03
N GLY A 155 -12.70 14.04 1.82
CA GLY A 155 -13.67 13.07 2.29
C GLY A 155 -14.19 13.36 3.68
N TYR A 156 -14.89 12.38 4.23
CA TYR A 156 -15.55 12.46 5.52
C TYR A 156 -15.56 11.09 6.20
N ALA A 157 -15.53 11.06 7.53
CA ALA A 157 -15.59 9.84 8.31
C ALA A 157 -16.70 9.92 9.36
N LYS A 158 -17.41 8.81 9.58
CA LYS A 158 -18.49 8.71 10.57
C LYS A 158 -18.44 7.39 11.31
N ILE A 159 -18.79 7.44 12.59
CA ILE A 159 -18.92 6.27 13.45
C ILE A 159 -20.39 6.07 13.78
N TYR A 160 -20.85 4.84 13.66
CA TYR A 160 -22.11 4.37 14.22
C TYR A 160 -21.76 3.26 15.20
N SER A 161 -22.22 3.33 16.44
CA SER A 161 -21.91 2.29 17.41
C SER A 161 -22.96 2.31 18.51
N GLU A 162 -23.27 1.13 19.02
CA GLU A 162 -24.12 0.93 20.19
C GLU A 162 -23.43 -0.07 21.12
N VAL A 163 -23.48 0.20 22.43
CA VAL A 163 -22.84 -0.65 23.44
C VAL A 163 -23.44 -2.05 23.40
N GLY A 164 -22.61 -3.05 23.17
CA GLY A 164 -22.99 -4.46 23.07
C GLY A 164 -23.37 -4.95 21.67
N GLU A 165 -23.59 -4.05 20.71
CA GLU A 165 -23.98 -4.42 19.33
C GLU A 165 -22.82 -4.29 18.33
N GLY A 166 -21.81 -3.47 18.65
CA GLY A 166 -20.60 -3.30 17.85
C GLY A 166 -20.43 -1.91 17.26
N THR A 167 -19.56 -1.80 16.26
CA THR A 167 -19.20 -0.52 15.64
C THR A 167 -19.17 -0.62 14.13
N THR A 168 -19.75 0.36 13.45
CA THR A 168 -19.55 0.60 12.02
C THR A 168 -18.84 1.92 11.80
N PHE A 169 -17.61 1.85 11.28
CA PHE A 169 -16.89 2.99 10.77
C PHE A 169 -17.18 3.17 9.28
N LYS A 170 -17.58 4.37 8.85
CA LYS A 170 -17.80 4.71 7.44
C LYS A 170 -16.83 5.80 6.99
N LEU A 171 -16.02 5.47 6.00
CA LEU A 171 -15.12 6.39 5.32
C LEU A 171 -15.68 6.74 3.95
N TYR A 172 -16.03 8.01 3.75
CA TYR A 172 -16.51 8.56 2.50
C TYR A 172 -15.37 9.28 1.78
N LEU A 173 -15.05 8.87 0.55
CA LEU A 173 -14.07 9.54 -0.29
C LEU A 173 -14.74 10.02 -1.59
N PRO A 174 -14.48 11.26 -2.05
CA PRO A 174 -15.16 11.79 -3.23
C PRO A 174 -14.86 10.95 -4.47
N ARG A 175 -15.89 10.76 -5.31
CA ARG A 175 -15.70 10.16 -6.63
C ARG A 175 -14.71 11.00 -7.45
N PHE A 176 -13.67 10.34 -7.93
CA PHE A 176 -12.81 10.85 -8.98
C PHE A 176 -13.47 10.60 -10.34
N ARG A 177 -13.57 11.65 -11.17
CA ARG A 177 -14.21 11.61 -12.50
C ARG A 177 -13.20 11.56 -13.66
N GLY A 178 -11.90 11.58 -13.37
CA GLY A 178 -10.88 11.30 -14.38
C GLY A 178 -10.75 9.79 -14.63
N SER A 179 -10.07 9.44 -15.71
CA SER A 179 -9.60 8.07 -15.94
C SER A 179 -8.35 7.82 -15.08
N VAL A 180 -8.14 6.58 -14.66
CA VAL A 180 -6.77 6.13 -14.40
C VAL A 180 -6.10 6.13 -15.77
N GLU A 181 -5.02 6.90 -15.97
CA GLU A 181 -4.15 6.64 -17.12
C GLU A 181 -3.69 5.18 -16.99
N GLY A 182 -4.21 4.30 -17.86
CA GLY A 182 -4.03 2.84 -17.76
C GLY A 182 -5.29 2.02 -17.47
N GLU A 183 -6.47 2.45 -17.92
CA GLU A 183 -7.64 1.58 -18.07
C GLU A 183 -8.05 1.58 -19.54
N GLU A 184 -7.26 0.88 -20.36
CA GLU A 184 -7.84 0.14 -21.47
C GLU A 184 -8.88 -0.81 -20.85
N GLU A 185 -10.09 -0.80 -21.40
CA GLU A 185 -11.03 -1.90 -21.27
C GLU A 185 -10.24 -3.21 -21.36
N LEU A 186 -10.54 -4.17 -20.47
CA LEU A 186 -10.03 -5.54 -20.55
C LEU A 186 -9.81 -5.89 -22.02
N PRO A 187 -8.56 -6.04 -22.49
CA PRO A 187 -8.37 -6.65 -23.78
C PRO A 187 -9.00 -8.02 -23.58
N GLN A 188 -10.08 -8.28 -24.33
CA GLN A 188 -10.35 -9.61 -24.81
C GLN A 188 -8.98 -10.22 -25.10
N LEU A 189 -8.72 -11.43 -24.58
CA LEU A 189 -7.51 -12.22 -24.83
C LEU A 189 -7.24 -12.23 -26.35
N ASN A 190 -6.63 -11.17 -26.82
CA ASN A 190 -6.15 -11.00 -28.16
C ASN A 190 -4.70 -11.41 -27.97
N GLU A 191 -4.46 -12.63 -28.43
CA GLU A 191 -3.16 -13.14 -28.81
C GLU A 191 -2.51 -12.16 -29.79
N ALA A 192 -2.02 -11.03 -29.29
CA ALA A 192 -1.26 -10.03 -30.04
C ALA A 192 -0.70 -9.00 -29.06
N HIS A 193 0.35 -9.39 -28.32
CA HIS A 193 1.57 -8.58 -28.11
C HIS A 193 2.58 -9.48 -27.40
N ALA A 194 3.13 -10.44 -28.13
CA ALA A 194 4.46 -10.95 -27.80
C ALA A 194 5.43 -9.77 -27.94
N THR A 195 5.87 -9.21 -26.82
CA THR A 195 6.98 -8.25 -26.77
C THR A 195 8.18 -8.88 -27.49
N HIS A 196 8.60 -8.23 -28.57
CA HIS A 196 9.57 -8.73 -29.53
C HIS A 196 11.03 -8.58 -29.08
N ALA A 197 11.34 -8.56 -27.80
CA ALA A 197 12.71 -8.40 -27.34
C ALA A 197 12.98 -9.25 -26.10
N GLY A 198 13.99 -10.10 -26.16
CA GLY A 198 14.44 -10.88 -25.01
C GLY A 198 15.31 -10.03 -24.08
N GLU A 199 14.75 -8.95 -23.49
CA GLU A 199 15.47 -8.20 -22.46
C GLU A 199 15.88 -9.10 -21.30
N ILE A 200 17.09 -8.86 -20.79
CA ILE A 200 17.71 -9.67 -19.76
C ILE A 200 17.80 -8.87 -18.48
N VAL A 201 17.16 -9.37 -17.43
CA VAL A 201 17.14 -8.77 -16.10
C VAL A 201 18.01 -9.59 -15.16
N LEU A 202 18.99 -8.95 -14.52
CA LEU A 202 19.79 -9.57 -13.47
C LEU A 202 19.14 -9.30 -12.11
N VAL A 203 18.85 -10.35 -11.37
CA VAL A 203 18.30 -10.29 -10.00
C VAL A 203 19.39 -10.70 -9.00
N VAL A 204 19.72 -9.82 -8.07
CA VAL A 204 20.66 -10.05 -6.97
C VAL A 204 19.91 -9.94 -5.64
N GLU A 205 19.65 -11.06 -5.02
CA GLU A 205 18.83 -11.18 -3.81
C GLU A 205 19.34 -12.40 -3.03
N ASP A 206 19.60 -12.27 -1.74
CA ASP A 206 20.15 -13.36 -0.93
C ASP A 206 19.06 -14.33 -0.46
N GLU A 207 17.84 -13.85 -0.26
CA GLU A 207 16.72 -14.68 0.17
C GLU A 207 16.14 -15.51 -1.01
N PRO A 208 16.24 -16.86 -1.00
CA PRO A 208 15.82 -17.69 -2.14
C PRO A 208 14.33 -17.57 -2.48
N VAL A 209 13.47 -17.36 -1.48
CA VAL A 209 12.03 -17.23 -1.66
C VAL A 209 11.70 -15.93 -2.40
N VAL A 210 12.26 -14.80 -1.94
CA VAL A 210 12.07 -13.49 -2.58
C VAL A 210 12.64 -13.50 -3.99
N ARG A 211 13.84 -14.06 -4.19
CA ARG A 211 14.46 -14.19 -5.51
C ARG A 211 13.58 -15.00 -6.47
N GLY A 212 13.01 -16.12 -6.01
CA GLY A 212 12.12 -16.96 -6.79
C GLY A 212 10.87 -16.22 -7.27
N LEU A 213 10.21 -15.47 -6.38
CA LEU A 213 9.02 -14.69 -6.72
C LEU A 213 9.31 -13.60 -7.77
N ILE A 214 10.46 -12.92 -7.66
CA ILE A 214 10.88 -11.91 -8.63
C ILE A 214 11.11 -12.55 -10.01
N VAL A 215 11.77 -13.71 -10.05
CA VAL A 215 12.06 -14.44 -11.28
C VAL A 215 10.76 -14.93 -11.94
N GLU A 216 9.81 -15.45 -11.17
CA GLU A 216 8.49 -15.84 -11.65
C GLU A 216 7.76 -14.65 -12.27
N THR A 217 7.71 -13.52 -11.57
CA THR A 217 7.12 -12.27 -12.07
C THR A 217 7.78 -11.81 -13.37
N LEU A 218 9.11 -11.88 -13.47
CA LEU A 218 9.84 -11.52 -14.70
C LEU A 218 9.49 -12.43 -15.87
N ASN A 219 9.37 -13.73 -15.63
CA ASN A 219 9.00 -14.70 -16.67
C ASN A 219 7.56 -14.49 -17.14
N GLU A 220 6.62 -14.19 -16.23
CA GLU A 220 5.23 -13.85 -16.57
C GLU A 220 5.14 -12.59 -17.44
N LEU A 221 6.04 -11.63 -17.23
CA LEU A 221 6.15 -10.41 -18.03
C LEU A 221 6.91 -10.61 -19.36
N GLY A 222 7.42 -11.82 -19.62
CA GLY A 222 8.17 -12.14 -20.84
C GLY A 222 9.65 -11.77 -20.83
N TYR A 223 10.19 -11.35 -19.69
CA TYR A 223 11.62 -11.02 -19.54
C TYR A 223 12.46 -12.25 -19.20
N ARG A 224 13.73 -12.24 -19.59
CA ARG A 224 14.68 -13.31 -19.23
C ARG A 224 15.42 -12.96 -17.95
N ALA A 225 15.16 -13.69 -16.87
CA ALA A 225 15.87 -13.50 -15.61
C ALA A 225 17.24 -14.22 -15.60
N ILE A 226 18.25 -13.56 -15.02
CA ILE A 226 19.51 -14.16 -14.58
C ILE A 226 19.62 -13.95 -13.07
N GLU A 227 19.93 -15.00 -12.33
CA GLU A 227 19.96 -14.96 -10.87
C GLU A 227 21.38 -14.93 -10.30
N ALA A 228 21.56 -14.13 -9.24
CA ALA A 228 22.69 -14.17 -8.33
C ALA A 228 22.20 -14.18 -6.89
N ALA A 229 22.81 -15.03 -6.06
CA ALA A 229 22.46 -15.15 -4.64
C ALA A 229 23.26 -14.18 -3.74
N ASP A 230 24.23 -13.46 -4.31
CA ASP A 230 25.09 -12.55 -3.57
C ASP A 230 25.67 -11.46 -4.49
N GLY A 231 26.13 -10.37 -3.86
CA GLY A 231 26.72 -9.23 -4.56
C GLY A 231 27.92 -9.57 -5.44
N PRO A 232 28.93 -10.34 -4.96
CA PRO A 232 30.08 -10.74 -5.78
C PRO A 232 29.69 -11.45 -7.08
N LYS A 233 28.79 -12.44 -7.01
CA LYS A 233 28.31 -13.16 -8.19
C LYS A 233 27.52 -12.23 -9.13
N GLY A 234 26.75 -11.29 -8.58
CA GLY A 234 26.10 -10.23 -9.35
C GLY A 234 27.10 -9.38 -10.13
N VAL A 235 28.18 -8.94 -9.50
CA VAL A 235 29.25 -8.16 -10.14
C VAL A 235 29.97 -8.95 -11.24
N ASP A 236 30.25 -10.23 -11.02
CA ASP A 236 30.88 -11.09 -12.03
C ASP A 236 30.00 -11.23 -13.28
N ILE A 237 28.68 -11.37 -13.09
CA ILE A 237 27.72 -11.42 -14.19
C ILE A 237 27.66 -10.06 -14.92
N LEU A 238 27.65 -8.94 -14.18
CA LEU A 238 27.67 -7.59 -14.75
C LEU A 238 28.92 -7.31 -15.59
N ARG A 239 30.07 -7.87 -15.20
CA ARG A 239 31.34 -7.77 -15.94
C ARG A 239 31.42 -8.70 -17.16
N SER A 240 30.52 -9.67 -17.27
CA SER A 240 30.49 -10.58 -18.41
C SER A 240 30.04 -9.89 -19.70
N LYS A 241 30.23 -10.56 -20.85
CA LYS A 241 29.73 -10.09 -22.16
C LYS A 241 28.22 -10.30 -22.37
N LYS A 242 27.49 -10.84 -21.38
CA LYS A 242 26.05 -11.06 -21.50
C LYS A 242 25.31 -9.73 -21.58
N ARG A 243 24.27 -9.63 -22.41
CA ARG A 243 23.34 -8.50 -22.37
C ARG A 243 22.63 -8.50 -21.00
N ILE A 244 22.53 -7.31 -20.38
CA ILE A 244 21.81 -7.07 -19.13
C ILE A 244 21.26 -5.66 -19.27
N ASP A 245 19.94 -5.56 -19.29
CA ASP A 245 19.19 -4.33 -19.54
C ASP A 245 18.74 -3.68 -18.23
N LEU A 246 18.48 -4.49 -17.19
CA LEU A 246 18.09 -4.05 -15.86
C LEU A 246 18.80 -4.88 -14.78
N LEU A 247 19.29 -4.19 -13.75
CA LEU A 247 19.72 -4.78 -12.48
C LEU A 247 18.63 -4.55 -11.42
N ILE A 248 18.12 -5.63 -10.82
CA ILE A 248 17.31 -5.61 -9.60
C ILE A 248 18.19 -6.11 -8.46
N THR A 249 18.38 -5.32 -7.40
CA THR A 249 19.29 -5.70 -6.30
C THR A 249 18.76 -5.27 -4.94
N ASP A 250 18.83 -6.15 -3.94
CA ASP A 250 18.61 -5.77 -2.54
C ASP A 250 19.79 -4.93 -2.04
N ILE A 251 19.48 -3.83 -1.34
CA ILE A 251 20.50 -3.02 -0.68
C ILE A 251 21.07 -3.71 0.54
N GLY A 252 20.26 -4.52 1.25
CA GLY A 252 20.64 -5.24 2.45
C GLY A 252 21.57 -6.44 2.26
N LEU A 253 22.06 -6.70 1.04
CA LEU A 253 22.87 -7.89 0.74
C LEU A 253 24.05 -8.08 1.71
N PRO A 254 24.29 -9.31 2.20
CA PRO A 254 25.45 -9.61 3.04
C PRO A 254 26.76 -9.46 2.25
N GLY A 255 27.73 -8.75 2.83
CA GLY A 255 29.04 -8.49 2.22
C GLY A 255 29.02 -7.24 1.34
N LEU A 256 29.04 -7.41 0.01
CA LEU A 256 28.89 -6.30 -0.93
C LEU A 256 27.43 -5.87 -0.98
N ASN A 257 27.14 -4.65 -0.52
CA ASN A 257 25.78 -4.13 -0.50
C ASN A 257 25.27 -3.85 -1.91
N GLY A 258 23.95 -3.82 -2.10
CA GLY A 258 23.35 -3.66 -3.44
C GLY A 258 23.78 -2.39 -4.17
N ARG A 259 24.07 -1.31 -3.44
CA ARG A 259 24.57 -0.06 -4.02
C ARG A 259 25.96 -0.24 -4.63
N GLN A 260 26.86 -0.91 -3.92
CA GLN A 260 28.20 -1.22 -4.43
C GLN A 260 28.15 -2.13 -5.67
N VAL A 261 27.18 -3.06 -5.72
CA VAL A 261 26.94 -3.91 -6.91
C VAL A 261 26.50 -3.04 -8.10
N ALA A 262 25.57 -2.12 -7.89
CA ALA A 262 25.09 -1.22 -8.92
C ALA A 262 26.19 -0.27 -9.44
N ASP A 263 26.96 0.33 -8.54
CA ASP A 263 28.07 1.22 -8.90
C ASP A 263 29.15 0.47 -9.70
N ALA A 264 29.50 -0.76 -9.28
CA ALA A 264 30.43 -1.63 -10.02
C ALA A 264 29.88 -2.05 -11.39
N GLY A 265 28.56 -2.28 -11.49
CA GLY A 265 27.87 -2.54 -12.75
C GLY A 265 27.93 -1.35 -13.70
N ARG A 266 27.63 -0.14 -13.21
CA ARG A 266 27.63 1.10 -14.00
C ARG A 266 29.01 1.54 -14.45
N ALA A 267 30.05 1.23 -13.69
CA ALA A 267 31.43 1.45 -14.13
C ALA A 267 31.78 0.70 -15.44
N VAL A 268 31.10 -0.43 -15.71
CA VAL A 268 31.30 -1.25 -16.91
C VAL A 268 30.16 -1.07 -17.92
N ARG A 269 28.97 -0.67 -17.46
CA ARG A 269 27.74 -0.47 -18.25
C ARG A 269 27.10 0.87 -17.87
N PRO A 270 27.56 1.99 -18.43
CA PRO A 270 27.09 3.32 -18.04
C PRO A 270 25.56 3.52 -18.18
N GLU A 271 24.93 2.84 -19.14
CA GLU A 271 23.49 2.93 -19.40
C GLU A 271 22.65 1.92 -18.59
N LEU A 272 23.27 1.16 -17.67
CA LEU A 272 22.57 0.16 -16.88
C LEU A 272 21.46 0.81 -16.03
N LYS A 273 20.23 0.39 -16.29
CA LYS A 273 19.06 0.70 -15.46
C LYS A 273 19.14 -0.12 -14.17
N VAL A 274 18.83 0.51 -13.04
CA VAL A 274 18.94 -0.11 -11.71
C VAL A 274 17.66 0.09 -10.92
N LEU A 275 17.14 -1.00 -10.35
CA LEU A 275 16.07 -1.01 -9.38
C LEU A 275 16.58 -1.57 -8.05
N PHE A 276 16.62 -0.72 -7.02
CA PHE A 276 16.96 -1.11 -5.67
C PHE A 276 15.73 -1.60 -4.90
N MET A 277 15.88 -2.71 -4.18
CA MET A 277 14.92 -3.14 -3.17
C MET A 277 15.46 -2.74 -1.79
N THR A 278 14.67 -2.05 -0.98
CA THR A 278 15.15 -1.49 0.30
C THR A 278 14.21 -1.76 1.45
N GLY A 279 14.73 -2.14 2.62
CA GLY A 279 13.93 -2.09 3.84
C GLY A 279 13.78 -0.66 4.37
N TYR A 280 12.92 -0.50 5.38
CA TYR A 280 12.62 0.80 5.99
C TYR A 280 13.87 1.49 6.59
N ALA A 281 14.83 0.72 7.10
CA ALA A 281 16.05 1.25 7.73
C ALA A 281 17.08 1.71 6.68
N GLU A 282 17.23 0.97 5.58
CA GLU A 282 18.15 1.27 4.49
C GLU A 282 17.68 2.50 3.69
N ASN A 283 16.37 2.66 3.52
CA ASN A 283 15.75 3.79 2.82
C ASN A 283 16.10 5.15 3.48
N ALA A 284 16.14 5.19 4.82
CA ALA A 284 16.50 6.39 5.57
C ALA A 284 17.99 6.77 5.42
N ALA A 285 18.88 5.80 5.23
CA ALA A 285 20.30 6.05 4.99
C ALA A 285 20.57 6.59 3.58
N LEU A 286 19.78 6.16 2.58
CA LEU A 286 19.91 6.56 1.18
C LEU A 286 19.24 7.88 0.83
N ALA A 287 18.28 8.34 1.64
CA ALA A 287 17.70 9.68 1.51
C ALA A 287 18.75 10.81 1.60
N SER A 288 19.98 10.50 2.04
CA SER A 288 21.12 11.42 2.11
C SER A 288 22.02 11.41 0.85
N GLY A 289 21.82 10.48 -0.09
CA GLY A 289 22.61 10.34 -1.32
C GLY A 289 21.72 10.25 -2.56
N PHE A 290 21.74 11.30 -3.40
CA PHE A 290 20.93 11.40 -4.61
C PHE A 290 21.00 10.12 -5.48
N LEU A 291 19.83 9.59 -5.87
CA LEU A 291 19.72 8.59 -6.93
C LEU A 291 20.15 9.22 -8.27
N GLU A 292 21.04 8.56 -9.00
CA GLU A 292 21.44 9.01 -10.32
C GLU A 292 20.37 8.69 -11.38
N PRO A 293 20.36 9.39 -12.54
CA PRO A 293 19.48 9.04 -13.65
C PRO A 293 19.57 7.55 -14.01
N GLY A 294 18.43 6.90 -14.20
CA GLY A 294 18.32 5.45 -14.46
C GLY A 294 18.43 4.57 -13.20
N MET A 295 18.52 5.13 -12.00
CA MET A 295 18.35 4.42 -10.73
C MET A 295 16.98 4.70 -10.13
N THR A 296 16.32 3.64 -9.70
CA THR A 296 15.02 3.71 -9.04
C THR A 296 15.02 2.78 -7.83
N MET A 297 14.00 2.91 -6.99
CA MET A 297 13.89 2.14 -5.76
C MET A 297 12.45 1.69 -5.52
N ILE A 298 12.32 0.53 -4.88
CA ILE A 298 11.08 -0.02 -4.32
C ILE A 298 11.35 -0.45 -2.88
N THR A 299 10.43 -0.13 -1.97
CA THR A 299 10.60 -0.42 -0.53
C THR A 299 9.95 -1.76 -0.18
N LYS A 300 10.68 -2.64 0.51
CA LYS A 300 10.20 -3.88 1.12
C LYS A 300 9.40 -3.56 2.40
N PRO A 301 8.24 -4.20 2.63
CA PRO A 301 7.58 -5.16 1.75
C PRO A 301 6.86 -4.47 0.58
N PHE A 302 6.89 -5.08 -0.60
CA PHE A 302 6.18 -4.61 -1.80
C PHE A 302 5.29 -5.72 -2.38
N ALA A 303 4.18 -5.32 -3.00
CA ALA A 303 3.36 -6.24 -3.81
C ALA A 303 4.07 -6.59 -5.13
N MET A 304 3.87 -7.80 -5.64
CA MET A 304 4.52 -8.25 -6.89
C MET A 304 4.03 -7.47 -8.11
N GLU A 305 2.77 -7.03 -8.09
CA GLU A 305 2.20 -6.16 -9.11
C GLU A 305 2.90 -4.79 -9.12
N ALA A 306 3.23 -4.25 -7.95
CA ALA A 306 3.97 -3.00 -7.84
C ALA A 306 5.39 -3.14 -8.40
N LEU A 307 6.05 -4.29 -8.15
CA LEU A 307 7.34 -4.62 -8.75
C LEU A 307 7.22 -4.76 -10.28
N ALA A 308 6.21 -5.48 -10.78
CA ALA A 308 5.95 -5.69 -12.20
C ALA A 308 5.70 -4.38 -12.96
N THR A 309 4.87 -3.49 -12.41
CA THR A 309 4.64 -2.16 -12.96
C THR A 309 5.92 -1.33 -12.97
N ARG A 310 6.73 -1.42 -11.91
CA ARG A 310 8.00 -0.69 -11.84
C ARG A 310 9.00 -1.19 -12.87
N ILE A 311 9.13 -2.49 -13.05
CA ILE A 311 10.01 -3.11 -14.06
C ILE A 311 9.61 -2.66 -15.47
N ARG A 312 8.32 -2.76 -15.81
CA ARG A 312 7.81 -2.29 -17.12
C ARG A 312 8.11 -0.82 -17.36
N SER A 313 7.79 0.04 -16.39
CA SER A 313 8.09 1.48 -16.48
C SER A 313 9.57 1.79 -16.67
N ILE A 314 10.47 0.96 -16.10
CA ILE A 314 11.90 1.15 -16.26
C ILE A 314 12.37 0.66 -17.62
N ILE A 315 11.89 -0.50 -18.10
CA ILE A 315 12.37 -1.10 -19.35
C ILE A 315 11.79 -0.38 -20.58
N GLU A 316 10.49 -0.07 -20.55
CA GLU A 316 9.72 0.50 -21.66
C GLU A 316 9.77 2.04 -21.71
N GLY A 317 10.18 2.68 -20.61
CA GLY A 317 10.46 4.12 -20.52
C GLY A 317 11.90 4.47 -20.89
#